data_AF-A0A7W0PV11-F1
#
_entry.id   AF-A0A7W0PV11-F1
#
_cell.length_a   1.000
_cell.length_b   1.000
_cell.length_c   1.000
_cell.angle_alpha   90.00
_cell.angle_beta   90.00
_cell.angle_gamma   90.00
#
_symmetry.space_group_name_H-M   'P 1'
#
loop_
_entity.id
_entity.type
_entity.pdbx_description
1 polymer ?
#
loop_
_entity_poly.entity_id
_entity_poly.type
_entity_poly.pdbx_seq_one_letter_code
_entity_poly.pdbx_strand_id
1 'polypeptide(L)'
;MGVLARLDELYAIGGGPGANRPYGSPEEDAAHTLVADWMREAGLEVEFDAHGNLFGRTSMRDDIWVGSHLDSVPKGGRFDGPLGVVGGLAAVERSGCGSVVAFRGEEVGCIGSRALCAGGAALPAAFLELHIEQGPVLERAGAALGVVTSIVGYARGELVFEGRAGHAGTTPMDGRDDALVAAAAAILRIRETAGRIEGGVATVGQLAVEPGGSNVIPERVRISVDARAPDATRLDELIAAIGFEPSDRTPPAAMAEGPRRILLDELNGRGLPAIELPSGAGHDAGILAAAGVPSAMLFVRSLNGGISHSPDELSSDEDVELAVDVLTASVERIANDLEPAK
;
A
#
# COMPACT_ATOMS: atom_id res chain seq x y z
N MET A 1 4.49 -8.71 25.35
CA MET A 1 3.46 -9.46 24.58
C MET A 1 4.01 -9.76 23.19
N GLY A 2 3.69 -10.91 22.58
CA GLY A 2 4.18 -11.26 21.23
C GLY A 2 3.47 -10.47 20.11
N VAL A 3 4.08 -10.44 18.91
CA VAL A 3 3.58 -9.70 17.74
C VAL A 3 2.18 -10.17 17.32
N LEU A 4 1.97 -11.48 17.23
CA LEU A 4 0.68 -12.05 16.83
C LEU A 4 -0.43 -11.72 17.83
N ALA A 5 -0.16 -11.80 19.14
CA ALA A 5 -1.14 -11.42 20.16
C ALA A 5 -1.53 -9.93 20.06
N ARG A 6 -0.57 -9.03 19.79
CA ARG A 6 -0.85 -7.61 19.50
C ARG A 6 -1.71 -7.45 18.24
N LEU A 7 -1.45 -8.22 17.18
CA LEU A 7 -2.29 -8.22 15.97
C LEU A 7 -3.71 -8.70 16.25
N ASP A 8 -3.89 -9.74 17.08
CA ASP A 8 -5.21 -10.25 17.44
C ASP A 8 -6.04 -9.21 18.22
N GLU A 9 -5.39 -8.50 19.16
CA GLU A 9 -6.06 -7.43 19.91
C GLU A 9 -6.46 -6.27 19.00
N LEU A 10 -5.59 -5.84 18.07
CA LEU A 10 -5.93 -4.81 17.09
C LEU A 10 -7.06 -5.27 16.14
N TYR A 11 -7.01 -6.51 15.68
CA TYR A 11 -8.02 -7.09 14.79
C TYR A 11 -9.40 -7.18 15.45
N ALA A 12 -9.46 -7.33 16.78
CA ALA A 12 -10.72 -7.35 17.52
C ALA A 12 -11.44 -5.99 17.58
N ILE A 13 -10.75 -4.89 17.29
CA ILE A 13 -11.32 -3.53 17.33
C ILE A 13 -12.25 -3.30 16.12
N GLY A 14 -13.43 -2.74 16.40
CA GLY A 14 -14.48 -2.39 15.43
C GLY A 14 -15.63 -3.38 15.33
N GLY A 15 -15.43 -4.62 15.81
CA GLY A 15 -16.47 -5.65 15.81
C GLY A 15 -16.93 -6.09 14.41
N GLY A 16 -17.81 -7.08 14.36
CA GLY A 16 -18.26 -7.66 13.09
C GLY A 16 -17.18 -8.51 12.40
N PRO A 17 -17.39 -8.89 11.12
CA PRO A 17 -16.41 -9.66 10.37
C PRO A 17 -15.24 -8.78 9.89
N GLY A 18 -14.00 -9.24 10.08
CA GLY A 18 -12.80 -8.50 9.68
C GLY A 18 -12.43 -7.34 10.60
N ALA A 19 -11.33 -6.67 10.27
CA ALA A 19 -10.98 -5.38 10.83
C ALA A 19 -11.94 -4.31 10.29
N ASN A 20 -12.39 -3.40 11.16
CA ASN A 20 -13.31 -2.32 10.80
C ASN A 20 -12.89 -1.02 11.50
N ARG A 21 -11.73 -0.48 11.11
CA ARG A 21 -11.14 0.74 11.71
C ARG A 21 -10.96 1.85 10.65
N PRO A 22 -12.02 2.35 10.01
CA PRO A 22 -11.87 3.35 8.96
C PRO A 22 -11.27 4.66 9.51
N TYR A 23 -10.56 5.40 8.67
CA TYR A 23 -9.95 6.68 9.05
C TYR A 23 -10.96 7.65 9.70
N GLY A 24 -10.56 8.26 10.81
CA GLY A 24 -11.34 9.22 11.59
C GLY A 24 -12.43 8.60 12.47
N SER A 25 -12.44 7.28 12.61
CA SER A 25 -13.38 6.56 13.47
C SER A 25 -12.89 6.44 14.92
N PRO A 26 -13.80 6.30 15.91
CA PRO A 26 -13.43 5.94 17.28
C PRO A 26 -12.61 4.64 17.37
N GLU A 27 -12.82 3.71 16.44
CA GLU A 27 -12.10 2.45 16.33
C GLU A 27 -10.63 2.64 15.93
N GLU A 28 -10.34 3.55 14.99
CA GLU A 28 -8.97 3.93 14.64
C GLU A 28 -8.29 4.63 15.84
N ASP A 29 -9.01 5.53 16.53
CA ASP A 29 -8.52 6.20 17.74
C ASP A 29 -8.19 5.20 18.86
N ALA A 30 -9.03 4.17 19.03
CA ALA A 30 -8.81 3.11 20.01
C ALA A 30 -7.57 2.28 19.67
N ALA A 31 -7.33 1.96 18.39
CA ALA A 31 -6.13 1.26 17.95
C ALA A 31 -4.85 2.07 18.21
N HIS A 32 -4.85 3.37 17.88
CA HIS A 32 -3.72 4.24 18.20
C HIS A 32 -3.49 4.37 19.70
N THR A 33 -4.55 4.51 20.49
CA THR A 33 -4.44 4.55 21.96
C THR A 33 -3.83 3.26 22.52
N LEU A 34 -4.27 2.10 22.03
CA LEU A 34 -3.75 0.80 22.44
C LEU A 34 -2.27 0.64 22.10
N VAL A 35 -1.87 0.99 20.88
CA VAL A 35 -0.46 0.94 20.46
C VAL A 35 0.39 1.92 21.26
N ALA A 36 -0.13 3.12 21.56
CA ALA A 36 0.55 4.10 22.41
C ALA A 36 0.83 3.53 23.80
N ASP A 37 -0.09 2.76 24.39
CA ASP A 37 0.14 2.08 25.66
C ASP A 37 1.23 1.01 25.55
N TRP A 38 1.23 0.19 24.50
CA TRP A 38 2.31 -0.78 24.27
C TRP A 38 3.68 -0.12 24.04
N MET A 39 3.72 1.03 23.36
CA MET A 39 4.95 1.81 23.21
C MET A 39 5.46 2.31 24.57
N ARG A 40 4.58 2.79 25.45
CA ARG A 40 4.95 3.19 26.82
C ARG A 40 5.43 2.01 27.66
N GLU A 41 4.77 0.87 27.55
CA GLU A 41 5.18 -0.38 28.22
C GLU A 41 6.56 -0.85 27.78
N ALA A 42 6.90 -0.64 26.50
CA ALA A 42 8.23 -0.89 25.95
C ALA A 42 9.27 0.18 26.34
N GLY A 43 8.89 1.20 27.11
CA GLY A 43 9.78 2.27 27.58
C GLY A 43 10.05 3.37 26.55
N LEU A 44 9.25 3.47 25.49
CA LEU A 44 9.38 4.51 24.47
C LEU A 44 8.74 5.83 24.93
N GLU A 45 9.31 6.95 24.50
CA GLU A 45 8.68 8.26 24.65
C GLU A 45 7.58 8.42 23.59
N VAL A 46 6.34 8.60 24.05
CA VAL A 46 5.16 8.61 23.18
C VAL A 46 4.65 10.02 22.93
N GLU A 47 4.47 10.36 21.67
CA GLU A 47 3.93 11.64 21.20
C GLU A 47 2.89 11.42 20.09
N PHE A 48 1.89 12.30 20.04
CA PHE A 48 1.02 12.46 18.86
C PHE A 48 1.34 13.80 18.21
N ASP A 49 1.53 13.82 16.89
CA ASP A 49 1.70 15.07 16.16
C ASP A 49 0.35 15.79 15.93
N ALA A 50 0.41 16.96 15.28
CA ALA A 50 -0.77 17.77 14.97
C ALA A 50 -1.73 17.12 13.95
N HIS A 51 -1.31 16.04 13.29
CA HIS A 51 -2.10 15.28 12.32
C HIS A 51 -2.61 13.95 12.91
N GLY A 52 -2.31 13.68 14.18
CA GLY A 52 -2.73 12.47 14.89
C GLY A 52 -1.87 11.25 14.61
N ASN A 53 -0.74 11.40 13.92
CA ASN A 53 0.25 10.34 13.79
C ASN A 53 0.86 10.06 15.16
N LEU A 54 1.02 8.79 15.48
CA LEU A 54 1.59 8.33 16.74
C LEU A 54 3.08 8.02 16.55
N PHE A 55 3.91 8.52 17.47
CA PHE A 55 5.33 8.25 17.53
C PHE A 55 5.70 7.64 18.88
N GLY A 56 6.55 6.61 18.85
CA GLY A 56 7.22 6.05 20.03
C GLY A 56 8.73 6.08 19.79
N ARG A 57 9.46 6.93 20.53
CA ARG A 57 10.89 7.17 20.30
C ARG A 57 11.75 6.51 21.38
N THR A 58 12.86 5.91 20.96
CA THR A 58 13.93 5.52 21.89
C THR A 58 14.87 6.70 22.15
N SER A 59 15.74 6.58 23.14
CA SER A 59 16.82 7.56 23.37
C SER A 59 18.03 7.37 22.45
N MET A 60 18.11 6.26 21.71
CA MET A 60 19.22 5.94 20.82
C MET A 60 18.75 5.93 19.37
N ARG A 61 19.28 6.83 18.54
CA ARG A 61 18.99 6.87 17.09
C ARG A 61 17.49 6.96 16.78
N ASP A 62 16.83 7.96 17.36
CA ASP A 62 15.41 8.24 17.12
C ASP A 62 15.12 8.73 15.68
N ASP A 63 16.16 8.95 14.90
CA ASP A 63 16.17 9.33 13.48
C ASP A 63 16.04 8.15 12.50
N ILE A 64 15.85 6.92 12.98
CA ILE A 64 15.51 5.75 12.15
C ILE A 64 14.08 5.35 12.47
N TRP A 65 13.18 5.53 11.52
CA TRP A 65 11.77 5.22 11.74
C TRP A 65 11.42 3.85 11.17
N VAL A 66 10.61 3.12 11.93
CA VAL A 66 9.91 1.92 11.47
C VAL A 66 8.43 2.07 11.74
N GLY A 67 7.58 1.58 10.86
CA GLY A 67 6.15 1.77 11.05
C GLY A 67 5.33 1.52 9.81
N SER A 68 4.04 1.80 9.96
CA SER A 68 3.02 1.75 8.90
C SER A 68 1.75 2.42 9.45
N HIS A 69 0.56 1.92 9.13
CA HIS A 69 -0.73 2.48 9.55
C HIS A 69 -1.56 1.54 10.44
N LEU A 70 -2.64 2.06 11.02
CA LEU A 70 -3.56 1.30 11.88
C LEU A 70 -5.03 1.36 11.43
N ASP A 71 -5.38 2.28 10.54
CA ASP A 71 -6.68 2.28 9.89
C ASP A 71 -6.83 1.05 8.98
N SER A 72 -8.08 0.68 8.71
CA SER A 72 -8.41 -0.40 7.78
C SER A 72 -9.62 -0.05 6.94
N VAL A 73 -9.69 -0.60 5.73
CA VAL A 73 -10.98 -0.71 5.03
C VAL A 73 -12.01 -1.50 5.84
N PRO A 74 -13.32 -1.32 5.58
CA PRO A 74 -14.35 -2.18 6.15
C PRO A 74 -14.14 -3.64 5.76
N LYS A 75 -14.24 -4.55 6.74
CA LYS A 75 -13.94 -5.98 6.61
C LYS A 75 -12.50 -6.25 6.13
N GLY A 76 -11.55 -5.43 6.58
CA GLY A 76 -10.13 -5.61 6.30
C GLY A 76 -9.53 -6.84 6.98
N GLY A 77 -8.27 -7.08 6.64
CA GLY A 77 -7.46 -8.16 7.20
C GLY A 77 -6.88 -7.85 8.58
N ARG A 78 -6.08 -8.79 9.08
CA ARG A 78 -5.40 -8.70 10.37
C ARG A 78 -4.04 -8.00 10.27
N PHE A 79 -3.40 -8.03 9.11
CA PHE A 79 -1.98 -7.75 8.93
C PHE A 79 -1.73 -6.43 8.17
N ASP A 80 -2.57 -6.10 7.18
CA ASP A 80 -2.51 -4.88 6.35
C ASP A 80 -2.49 -3.59 7.18
N GLY A 81 -1.32 -2.95 7.28
CA GLY A 81 -1.03 -1.86 8.23
C GLY A 81 -0.47 -2.31 9.58
N PRO A 82 -1.29 -2.89 10.50
CA PRO A 82 -0.86 -3.26 11.84
C PRO A 82 0.41 -4.08 11.94
N LEU A 83 0.70 -4.98 10.99
CA LEU A 83 1.93 -5.76 11.00
C LEU A 83 3.18 -4.87 10.99
N GLY A 84 3.17 -3.80 10.21
CA GLY A 84 4.27 -2.84 10.14
C GLY A 84 4.48 -2.10 11.46
N VAL A 85 3.39 -1.70 12.11
CA VAL A 85 3.42 -0.99 13.39
C VAL A 85 3.86 -1.90 14.53
N VAL A 86 3.23 -3.06 14.71
CA VAL A 86 3.55 -3.95 15.84
C VAL A 86 4.83 -4.74 15.65
N GLY A 87 5.17 -5.07 14.40
CA GLY A 87 6.45 -5.67 14.03
C GLY A 87 7.59 -4.66 14.16
N GLY A 88 7.36 -3.40 13.77
CA GLY A 88 8.27 -2.29 14.03
C GLY A 88 8.50 -2.05 15.52
N LEU A 89 7.44 -2.06 16.33
CA LEU A 89 7.56 -1.98 17.80
C LEU A 89 8.39 -3.12 18.36
N ALA A 90 8.16 -4.36 17.94
CA ALA A 90 8.96 -5.50 18.38
C ALA A 90 10.42 -5.39 17.95
N ALA A 91 10.70 -4.87 16.75
CA ALA A 91 12.06 -4.66 16.26
C ALA A 91 12.80 -3.58 17.09
N VAL A 92 12.17 -2.44 17.34
CA VAL A 92 12.73 -1.35 18.17
C VAL A 92 12.91 -1.79 19.62
N GLU A 93 11.96 -2.55 20.18
CA GLU A 93 12.06 -3.13 21.52
C GLU A 93 13.26 -4.07 21.65
N ARG A 94 13.58 -4.84 20.60
CA ARG A 94 14.72 -5.78 20.57
C ARG A 94 16.05 -5.08 20.31
N SER A 95 16.11 -4.13 19.38
CA SER A 95 17.34 -3.42 19.01
C SER A 95 17.75 -2.37 20.05
N GLY A 96 16.76 -1.82 20.78
CA GLY A 96 16.96 -0.69 21.68
C GLY A 96 17.26 0.63 20.97
N CYS A 97 17.07 0.71 19.65
CA CYS A 97 17.30 1.90 18.85
C CYS A 97 16.21 2.10 17.78
N GLY A 98 16.06 3.34 17.30
CA GLY A 98 15.02 3.69 16.34
C GLY A 98 13.77 4.30 16.99
N SER A 99 12.79 4.60 16.16
CA SER A 99 11.47 5.09 16.54
C SER A 99 10.40 4.33 15.79
N VAL A 100 9.27 4.10 16.44
CA VAL A 100 8.08 3.52 15.83
C VAL A 100 7.14 4.65 15.44
N VAL A 101 6.55 4.57 14.24
CA VAL A 101 5.50 5.48 13.79
C VAL A 101 4.25 4.69 13.39
N ALA A 102 3.08 5.18 13.78
CA ALA A 102 1.80 4.76 13.22
C ALA A 102 1.13 5.96 12.56
N PHE A 103 1.08 5.93 11.22
CA PHE A 103 0.46 6.99 10.42
C PHE A 103 -1.06 6.87 10.40
N ARG A 104 -1.71 8.01 10.22
CA ARG A 104 -3.17 8.12 10.07
C ARG A 104 -3.61 8.07 8.62
N GLY A 105 -4.71 7.37 8.36
CA GLY A 105 -5.45 7.48 7.10
C GLY A 105 -4.65 7.06 5.87
N GLU A 106 -3.93 5.94 5.95
CA GLU A 106 -3.23 5.37 4.80
C GLU A 106 -4.23 4.93 3.72
N GLU A 107 -5.30 4.24 4.14
CA GLU A 107 -6.31 3.62 3.28
C GLU A 107 -7.11 4.64 2.46
N VAL A 108 -7.04 5.92 2.86
CA VAL A 108 -7.69 7.06 2.22
C VAL A 108 -6.69 8.04 1.58
N GLY A 109 -5.45 7.59 1.37
CA GLY A 109 -4.43 8.30 0.59
C GLY A 109 -3.23 8.80 1.38
N CYS A 110 -2.82 8.09 2.44
CA CYS A 110 -1.65 8.43 3.26
C CYS A 110 -1.72 9.84 3.86
N ILE A 111 -2.87 10.19 4.46
CA ILE A 111 -3.17 11.54 4.93
C ILE A 111 -2.13 12.02 5.95
N GLY A 112 -1.81 11.16 6.93
CA GLY A 112 -0.90 11.45 8.01
C GLY A 112 0.53 11.72 7.55
N SER A 113 1.11 10.81 6.75
CA SER A 113 2.48 10.98 6.23
C SER A 113 2.57 12.15 5.25
N ARG A 114 1.57 12.38 4.39
CA ARG A 114 1.54 13.53 3.48
C ARG A 114 1.56 14.84 4.24
N ALA A 115 0.71 14.96 5.26
CA ALA A 115 0.62 16.17 6.07
C ALA A 115 1.94 16.43 6.82
N LEU A 116 2.55 15.38 7.40
CA LEU A 116 3.86 15.46 8.05
C LEU A 116 4.96 15.97 7.10
N CYS A 117 5.08 15.37 5.92
CA CYS A 117 6.08 15.75 4.93
C CYS A 117 5.85 17.17 4.37
N ALA A 118 4.60 17.65 4.28
CA ALA A 118 4.31 19.02 3.88
C ALA A 118 4.53 20.05 5.00
N GLY A 119 4.43 19.63 6.27
CA GLY A 119 4.47 20.48 7.46
C GLY A 119 5.86 20.98 7.85
N GLY A 120 6.93 20.55 7.16
CA GLY A 120 8.30 20.96 7.44
C GLY A 120 8.87 20.39 8.75
N ALA A 121 8.24 19.36 9.31
CA ALA A 121 8.76 18.61 10.44
C ALA A 121 10.11 17.96 10.07
N ALA A 122 10.96 17.72 11.08
CA ALA A 122 12.18 16.95 10.88
C ALA A 122 11.81 15.52 10.47
N LEU A 123 12.29 15.11 9.29
CA LEU A 123 12.10 13.76 8.77
C LEU A 123 13.26 12.86 9.20
N PRO A 124 13.05 11.53 9.30
CA PRO A 124 14.09 10.61 9.72
C PRO A 124 15.22 10.50 8.69
N ALA A 125 16.38 10.05 9.15
CA ALA A 125 17.51 9.70 8.30
C ALA A 125 17.24 8.45 7.44
N ALA A 126 16.38 7.54 7.92
CA ALA A 126 15.89 6.39 7.15
C ALA A 126 14.51 5.94 7.64
N PHE A 127 13.74 5.34 6.73
CA PHE A 127 12.45 4.73 7.05
C PHE A 127 12.38 3.28 6.54
N LEU A 128 11.99 2.35 7.41
CA LEU A 128 11.70 0.96 7.02
C LEU A 128 10.22 0.64 7.30
N GLU A 129 9.51 0.21 6.28
CA GLU A 129 8.12 -0.25 6.42
C GLU A 129 8.04 -1.75 6.20
N LEU A 130 7.63 -2.46 7.25
CA LEU A 130 7.27 -3.87 7.16
C LEU A 130 5.80 -3.96 6.76
N HIS A 131 5.49 -4.80 5.77
CA HIS A 131 4.12 -4.92 5.29
C HIS A 131 3.88 -6.34 4.75
N ILE A 132 2.62 -6.75 4.62
CA ILE A 132 2.30 -7.93 3.81
C ILE A 132 2.35 -7.57 2.32
N GLU A 133 2.58 -8.56 1.46
CA GLU A 133 2.68 -8.34 0.01
C GLU A 133 1.38 -7.86 -0.65
N GLN A 134 0.23 -8.31 -0.12
CA GLN A 134 -1.12 -8.09 -0.71
C GLN A 134 -1.25 -8.67 -2.14
N GLY A 135 -0.38 -9.63 -2.46
CA GLY A 135 -0.28 -10.27 -3.75
C GLY A 135 0.26 -11.70 -3.62
N PRO A 136 0.22 -12.50 -4.70
CA PRO A 136 0.60 -13.90 -4.65
C PRO A 136 2.04 -14.18 -5.11
N VAL A 137 2.88 -13.18 -5.34
CA VAL A 137 4.21 -13.35 -5.95
C VAL A 137 5.13 -14.16 -5.05
N LEU A 138 5.23 -13.79 -3.76
CA LEU A 138 6.05 -14.50 -2.79
C LEU A 138 5.51 -15.90 -2.49
N GLU A 139 4.18 -16.05 -2.40
CA GLU A 139 3.54 -17.36 -2.24
C GLU A 139 3.87 -18.30 -3.41
N ARG A 140 3.72 -17.83 -4.65
CA ARG A 140 4.04 -18.61 -5.86
C ARG A 140 5.54 -18.90 -5.99
N ALA A 141 6.39 -18.00 -5.53
CA ALA A 141 7.84 -18.19 -5.50
C ALA A 141 8.31 -19.09 -4.35
N GLY A 142 7.44 -19.41 -3.38
CA GLY A 142 7.82 -20.11 -2.15
C GLY A 142 8.78 -19.29 -1.27
N ALA A 143 8.80 -17.97 -1.40
CA ALA A 143 9.62 -17.07 -0.60
C ALA A 143 8.81 -16.53 0.58
N ALA A 144 9.39 -16.53 1.78
CA ALA A 144 8.74 -15.97 2.98
C ALA A 144 8.70 -14.44 2.95
N LEU A 145 9.77 -13.83 2.42
CA LEU A 145 9.99 -12.39 2.43
C LEU A 145 10.37 -11.88 1.03
N GLY A 146 10.10 -10.61 0.77
CA GLY A 146 10.50 -9.90 -0.43
C GLY A 146 10.93 -8.47 -0.12
N VAL A 147 11.80 -7.92 -0.95
CA VAL A 147 12.30 -6.55 -0.78
C VAL A 147 11.68 -5.66 -1.86
N VAL A 148 11.03 -4.57 -1.44
CA VAL A 148 10.31 -3.71 -2.37
C VAL A 148 11.25 -2.80 -3.14
N THR A 149 11.13 -2.78 -4.47
CA THR A 149 11.94 -1.92 -5.35
C THR A 149 11.35 -0.52 -5.52
N SER A 150 10.04 -0.45 -5.63
CA SER A 150 9.28 0.79 -5.81
C SER A 150 7.82 0.59 -5.43
N ILE A 151 7.15 1.69 -5.12
CA ILE A 151 5.69 1.77 -5.09
C ILE A 151 5.24 2.25 -6.47
N VAL A 152 4.32 1.52 -7.10
CA VAL A 152 3.86 1.83 -8.46
C VAL A 152 3.23 3.23 -8.52
N GLY A 153 3.46 3.92 -9.64
CA GLY A 153 2.71 5.11 -9.97
C GLY A 153 1.34 4.72 -10.51
N TYR A 154 0.36 5.61 -10.37
CA TYR A 154 -0.95 5.42 -10.96
C TYR A 154 -1.45 6.67 -11.68
N ALA A 155 -2.35 6.45 -12.63
CA ALA A 155 -3.12 7.46 -13.31
C ALA A 155 -4.57 6.98 -13.41
N ARG A 156 -5.49 7.83 -12.96
CA ARG A 156 -6.92 7.57 -12.98
C ARG A 156 -7.63 8.62 -13.82
N GLY A 157 -8.66 8.21 -14.52
CA GLY A 157 -9.47 9.09 -15.35
C GLY A 157 -10.70 8.38 -15.90
N GLU A 158 -11.33 9.00 -16.88
CA GLU A 158 -12.55 8.50 -17.49
C GLU A 158 -12.46 8.54 -19.01
N LEU A 159 -13.20 7.63 -19.66
CA LEU A 159 -13.48 7.68 -21.08
C LEU A 159 -15.01 7.76 -21.26
N VAL A 160 -15.44 8.66 -22.15
CA VAL A 160 -16.85 8.86 -22.48
C VAL A 160 -17.08 8.49 -23.94
N PHE A 161 -18.05 7.61 -24.16
CA PHE A 161 -18.49 7.16 -25.47
C PHE A 161 -19.87 7.75 -25.72
N GLU A 162 -20.02 8.42 -26.85
CA GLU A 162 -21.28 9.00 -27.31
C GLU A 162 -21.76 8.20 -28.52
N GLY A 163 -23.08 8.06 -28.62
CA GLY A 163 -23.79 7.36 -29.68
C GLY A 163 -25.16 7.99 -29.88
N ARG A 164 -26.17 7.17 -30.16
CA ARG A 164 -27.54 7.66 -30.38
C ARG A 164 -28.59 6.73 -29.80
N ALA A 165 -29.50 7.30 -29.01
CA ALA A 165 -30.65 6.55 -28.51
C ALA A 165 -31.53 6.05 -29.65
N GLY A 166 -32.02 4.83 -29.49
CA GLY A 166 -32.91 4.18 -30.44
C GLY A 166 -33.69 3.06 -29.77
N HIS A 167 -34.75 2.61 -30.41
CA HIS A 167 -35.58 1.53 -29.87
C HIS A 167 -34.92 0.18 -30.16
N ALA A 168 -34.64 -0.60 -29.12
CA ALA A 168 -33.85 -1.83 -29.23
C ALA A 168 -34.45 -2.87 -30.19
N GLY A 169 -35.77 -2.86 -30.40
CA GLY A 169 -36.45 -3.78 -31.30
C GLY A 169 -36.65 -3.30 -32.75
N THR A 170 -36.65 -1.99 -33.00
CA THR A 170 -37.06 -1.45 -34.33
C THR A 170 -35.95 -0.73 -35.06
N THR A 171 -34.88 -0.32 -34.38
CA THR A 171 -33.67 0.19 -35.02
C THR A 171 -32.88 -0.97 -35.64
N PRO A 172 -32.70 -1.02 -36.98
CA PRO A 172 -31.90 -2.04 -37.65
C PRO A 172 -30.45 -2.05 -37.18
N MET A 173 -29.78 -3.21 -37.23
CA MET A 173 -28.42 -3.38 -36.69
C MET A 173 -27.35 -2.54 -37.40
N ASP A 174 -27.47 -2.38 -38.72
CA ASP A 174 -26.56 -1.59 -39.56
C ASP A 174 -26.74 -0.07 -39.41
N GLY A 175 -27.79 0.37 -38.71
CA GLY A 175 -28.07 1.77 -38.41
C GLY A 175 -27.82 2.18 -36.95
N ARG A 176 -27.19 1.32 -36.14
CA ARG A 176 -26.95 1.61 -34.72
C ARG A 176 -25.65 2.37 -34.51
N ASP A 177 -25.73 3.35 -33.62
CA ASP A 177 -24.60 4.05 -33.03
C ASP A 177 -24.65 3.79 -31.52
N ASP A 178 -24.17 2.61 -31.12
CA ASP A 178 -24.37 2.05 -29.78
C ASP A 178 -23.15 2.33 -28.88
N ALA A 179 -23.31 3.26 -27.95
CA ALA A 179 -22.22 3.70 -27.07
C ALA A 179 -21.72 2.58 -26.14
N LEU A 180 -22.58 1.63 -25.76
CA LEU A 180 -22.20 0.52 -24.88
C LEU A 180 -21.36 -0.51 -25.63
N VAL A 181 -21.66 -0.78 -26.91
CA VAL A 181 -20.82 -1.64 -27.74
C VAL A 181 -19.43 -1.03 -27.93
N ALA A 182 -19.35 0.29 -28.15
CA ALA A 182 -18.07 1.00 -28.26
C ALA A 182 -17.26 0.94 -26.96
N ALA A 183 -17.91 1.17 -25.81
CA ALA A 183 -17.30 1.05 -24.49
C ALA A 183 -16.83 -0.38 -24.18
N ALA A 184 -17.62 -1.40 -24.50
CA ALA A 184 -17.26 -2.80 -24.31
C ALA A 184 -16.00 -3.18 -25.11
N ALA A 185 -15.90 -2.71 -26.36
CA ALA A 185 -14.69 -2.89 -27.16
C ALA A 185 -13.48 -2.18 -26.55
N ALA A 186 -13.66 -0.98 -25.98
CA ALA A 186 -12.60 -0.25 -25.30
C ALA A 186 -12.11 -0.97 -24.03
N ILE A 187 -13.02 -1.51 -23.21
CA ILE A 187 -12.70 -2.26 -21.99
C ILE A 187 -11.76 -3.45 -22.30
N LEU A 188 -12.07 -4.22 -23.34
CA LEU A 188 -11.22 -5.33 -23.76
C LEU A 188 -9.84 -4.86 -24.23
N ARG A 189 -9.79 -3.78 -25.02
CA ARG A 189 -8.51 -3.19 -25.46
C ARG A 189 -7.66 -2.67 -24.30
N ILE A 190 -8.27 -2.01 -23.30
CA ILE A 190 -7.55 -1.51 -22.12
C ILE A 190 -6.83 -2.64 -21.41
N ARG A 191 -7.51 -3.77 -21.17
CA ARG A 191 -6.90 -4.96 -20.56
C ARG A 191 -5.74 -5.51 -21.39
N GLU A 192 -5.93 -5.63 -22.71
CA GLU A 192 -4.89 -6.14 -23.62
C GLU A 192 -3.67 -5.21 -23.67
N THR A 193 -3.89 -3.90 -23.72
CA THR A 193 -2.83 -2.88 -23.74
C THR A 193 -2.00 -2.93 -22.47
N ALA A 194 -2.64 -3.00 -21.30
CA ALA A 194 -1.92 -3.09 -20.03
C ALA A 194 -1.02 -4.32 -19.97
N GLY A 195 -1.51 -5.48 -20.42
CA GLY A 195 -0.73 -6.73 -20.43
C GLY A 195 0.47 -6.74 -21.38
N ARG A 196 0.63 -5.73 -22.25
CA ARG A 196 1.81 -5.57 -23.13
C ARG A 196 2.92 -4.74 -22.49
N ILE A 197 2.62 -4.02 -21.41
CA ILE A 197 3.59 -3.20 -20.68
C ILE A 197 4.06 -4.00 -19.47
N GLU A 198 5.36 -4.25 -19.38
CA GLU A 198 5.94 -5.00 -18.29
C GLU A 198 5.64 -4.34 -16.93
N GLY A 199 5.02 -5.08 -16.00
CA GLY A 199 4.58 -4.54 -14.71
C GLY A 199 3.40 -3.57 -14.80
N GLY A 200 2.85 -3.34 -15.99
CA GLY A 200 1.68 -2.50 -16.21
C GLY A 200 0.38 -3.23 -15.89
N VAL A 201 -0.54 -2.57 -15.21
CA VAL A 201 -1.91 -3.03 -14.99
C VAL A 201 -2.89 -1.91 -15.29
N ALA A 202 -4.05 -2.24 -15.83
CA ALA A 202 -5.15 -1.30 -15.96
C ALA A 202 -6.50 -1.98 -15.73
N THR A 203 -7.37 -1.28 -15.02
CA THR A 203 -8.69 -1.78 -14.63
C THR A 203 -9.77 -0.77 -14.99
N VAL A 204 -10.85 -1.26 -15.59
CA VAL A 204 -12.13 -0.54 -15.68
C VAL A 204 -13.01 -1.04 -14.55
N GLY A 205 -13.15 -0.25 -13.49
CA GLY A 205 -13.88 -0.63 -12.28
C GLY A 205 -15.31 -0.11 -12.23
N GLN A 206 -15.64 0.92 -13.02
CA GLN A 206 -16.94 1.57 -13.04
C GLN A 206 -17.43 1.75 -14.46
N LEU A 207 -18.74 1.58 -14.65
CA LEU A 207 -19.43 1.70 -15.92
C LEU A 207 -20.81 2.31 -15.68
N ALA A 208 -21.07 3.46 -16.29
CA ALA A 208 -22.35 4.17 -16.23
C ALA A 208 -22.95 4.25 -17.64
N VAL A 209 -24.18 3.75 -17.78
CA VAL A 209 -24.88 3.62 -19.07
C VAL A 209 -26.12 4.49 -19.06
N GLU A 210 -26.23 5.38 -20.05
CA GLU A 210 -27.34 6.30 -20.22
C GLU A 210 -28.03 6.03 -21.58
N PRO A 211 -29.38 5.94 -21.63
CA PRO A 211 -30.33 6.09 -20.52
C PRO A 211 -30.49 4.84 -19.64
N GLY A 212 -29.82 3.72 -19.96
CA GLY A 212 -29.84 2.51 -19.12
C GLY A 212 -31.12 1.66 -19.18
N GLY A 213 -32.05 1.97 -20.10
CA GLY A 213 -33.24 1.16 -20.35
C GLY A 213 -32.91 -0.11 -21.14
N SER A 214 -33.41 -1.27 -20.70
CA SER A 214 -33.12 -2.56 -21.36
C SER A 214 -33.65 -2.67 -22.80
N ASN A 215 -34.59 -1.80 -23.18
CA ASN A 215 -35.18 -1.70 -24.52
C ASN A 215 -34.73 -0.45 -25.29
N VAL A 216 -33.66 0.22 -24.85
CA VAL A 216 -33.12 1.43 -25.48
C VAL A 216 -31.65 1.21 -25.83
N ILE A 217 -31.28 1.56 -27.06
CA ILE A 217 -29.86 1.59 -27.47
C ILE A 217 -29.16 2.69 -26.65
N PRO A 218 -28.09 2.38 -25.91
CA PRO A 218 -27.38 3.38 -25.13
C PRO A 218 -26.80 4.49 -26.00
N GLU A 219 -27.10 5.73 -25.61
CA GLU A 219 -26.60 6.90 -26.32
C GLU A 219 -25.32 7.44 -25.70
N ARG A 220 -25.05 7.10 -24.43
CA ARG A 220 -23.86 7.54 -23.74
C ARG A 220 -23.39 6.53 -22.71
N VAL A 221 -22.08 6.27 -22.68
CA VAL A 221 -21.45 5.42 -21.67
C VAL A 221 -20.18 6.07 -21.15
N ARG A 222 -20.06 6.14 -19.83
CA ARG A 222 -18.83 6.57 -19.14
C ARG A 222 -18.21 5.37 -18.46
N ILE A 223 -16.90 5.18 -18.65
CA ILE A 223 -16.12 4.14 -17.97
C ILE A 223 -14.96 4.78 -17.20
N SER A 224 -14.59 4.20 -16.05
CA SER A 224 -13.37 4.59 -15.34
C SER A 224 -12.15 3.87 -15.91
N VAL A 225 -10.97 4.46 -15.72
CA VAL A 225 -9.68 3.83 -15.98
C VAL A 225 -8.80 4.04 -14.74
N ASP A 226 -8.29 2.97 -14.13
CA ASP A 226 -7.19 2.97 -13.15
C ASP A 226 -6.02 2.24 -13.79
N ALA A 227 -4.96 2.99 -14.15
CA ALA A 227 -3.76 2.46 -14.78
C ALA A 227 -2.56 2.63 -13.83
N ARG A 228 -1.76 1.57 -13.65
CA ARG A 228 -0.57 1.58 -12.78
C ARG A 228 0.65 0.99 -13.47
N ALA A 229 1.83 1.50 -13.12
CA ALA A 229 3.11 1.00 -13.63
C ALA A 229 4.26 1.27 -12.63
N PRO A 230 5.34 0.47 -12.66
CA PRO A 230 6.43 0.54 -11.68
C PRO A 230 7.34 1.77 -11.81
N ASP A 231 7.31 2.45 -12.96
CA ASP A 231 8.08 3.66 -13.23
C ASP A 231 7.33 4.65 -14.14
N ALA A 232 7.82 5.89 -14.18
CA ALA A 232 7.15 6.99 -14.86
C ALA A 232 7.09 6.79 -16.39
N THR A 233 8.12 6.22 -16.99
CA THR A 233 8.18 5.97 -18.44
C THR A 233 7.12 4.98 -18.86
N ARG A 234 7.01 3.85 -18.15
CA ARG A 234 5.99 2.82 -18.40
C ARG A 234 4.58 3.34 -18.10
N LEU A 235 4.41 4.20 -17.09
CA LEU A 235 3.12 4.83 -16.80
C LEU A 235 2.68 5.76 -17.94
N ASP A 236 3.59 6.61 -18.44
CA ASP A 236 3.31 7.51 -19.57
C ASP A 236 2.99 6.72 -20.85
N GLU A 237 3.72 5.64 -21.11
CA GLU A 237 3.44 4.73 -22.22
C GLU A 237 2.04 4.11 -22.10
N LEU A 238 1.66 3.65 -20.91
CA LEU A 238 0.35 3.05 -20.64
C LEU A 238 -0.79 4.05 -20.84
N ILE A 239 -0.64 5.28 -20.34
CA ILE A 239 -1.62 6.36 -20.52
C ILE A 239 -1.77 6.69 -22.01
N ALA A 240 -0.66 6.85 -22.73
CA ALA A 240 -0.69 7.15 -24.15
C ALA A 240 -1.31 6.01 -24.97
N ALA A 241 -1.01 4.76 -24.63
CA ALA A 241 -1.52 3.58 -25.34
C ALA A 241 -3.01 3.31 -25.07
N ILE A 242 -3.51 3.66 -23.88
CA ILE A 242 -4.95 3.61 -23.58
C ILE A 242 -5.68 4.80 -24.21
N GLY A 243 -5.05 5.98 -24.25
CA GLY A 243 -5.60 7.18 -24.84
C GLY A 243 -6.64 7.88 -23.96
N PHE A 244 -6.32 8.10 -22.67
CA PHE A 244 -7.17 8.86 -21.74
C PHE A 244 -6.39 10.03 -21.13
N GLU A 245 -7.12 11.05 -20.68
CA GLU A 245 -6.55 12.16 -19.90
C GLU A 245 -6.70 11.87 -18.40
N PRO A 246 -5.60 11.74 -17.64
CA PRO A 246 -5.70 11.49 -16.20
C PRO A 246 -6.28 12.70 -15.47
N SER A 247 -7.31 12.48 -14.65
CA SER A 247 -7.84 13.46 -13.69
C SER A 247 -7.10 13.42 -12.36
N ASP A 248 -6.47 12.29 -12.05
CA ASP A 248 -5.66 12.06 -10.85
C ASP A 248 -4.43 11.25 -11.24
N ARG A 249 -3.26 11.66 -10.74
CA ARG A 249 -1.98 11.04 -11.08
C ARG A 249 -1.01 11.15 -9.92
N THR A 250 -0.44 10.02 -9.53
CA THR A 250 0.65 9.94 -8.56
C THR A 250 1.88 9.30 -9.22
N PRO A 251 3.05 9.94 -9.16
CA PRO A 251 4.28 9.35 -9.70
C PRO A 251 4.71 8.13 -8.86
N PRO A 252 5.42 7.17 -9.47
CA PRO A 252 6.02 6.06 -8.72
C PRO A 252 7.09 6.56 -7.76
N ALA A 253 7.25 5.87 -6.63
CA ALA A 253 8.26 6.16 -5.63
C ALA A 253 9.27 5.02 -5.55
N ALA A 254 10.53 5.27 -5.93
CA ALA A 254 11.60 4.28 -5.84
C ALA A 254 12.09 4.14 -4.39
N MET A 255 12.32 2.91 -3.95
CA MET A 255 12.92 2.64 -2.65
C MET A 255 14.44 2.85 -2.72
N ALA A 256 15.00 3.47 -1.69
CA ALA A 256 16.40 3.88 -1.63
C ALA A 256 17.36 2.69 -1.63
N GLU A 257 18.45 2.77 -2.40
CA GLU A 257 19.39 1.64 -2.56
C GLU A 257 20.05 1.22 -1.24
N GLY A 258 20.42 2.16 -0.36
CA GLY A 258 21.12 1.87 0.90
C GLY A 258 20.33 0.94 1.82
N PRO A 259 19.17 1.37 2.36
CA PRO A 259 18.34 0.51 3.22
C PRO A 259 17.86 -0.76 2.49
N ARG A 260 17.57 -0.69 1.18
CA ARG A 260 17.18 -1.86 0.38
C ARG A 260 18.30 -2.91 0.30
N ARG A 261 19.55 -2.47 0.13
CA ARG A 261 20.73 -3.37 0.13
C ARG A 261 20.89 -4.07 1.47
N ILE A 262 20.67 -3.37 2.57
CA ILE A 262 20.74 -3.95 3.92
C ILE A 262 19.71 -5.07 4.07
N LEU A 263 18.45 -4.85 3.67
CA LEU A 263 17.42 -5.90 3.68
C LEU A 263 17.83 -7.12 2.84
N LEU A 264 18.33 -6.88 1.62
CA LEU A 264 18.80 -7.96 0.74
C LEU A 264 19.96 -8.74 1.34
N ASP A 265 20.92 -8.06 1.96
CA ASP A 265 22.05 -8.70 2.63
C ASP A 265 21.59 -9.56 3.82
N GLU A 266 20.62 -9.08 4.60
CA GLU A 266 20.03 -9.86 5.71
C GLU A 266 19.32 -11.13 5.22
N LEU A 267 18.59 -11.05 4.11
CA LEU A 267 17.98 -12.24 3.50
C LEU A 267 19.05 -13.22 3.00
N ASN A 268 20.04 -12.73 2.27
CA ASN A 268 21.11 -13.55 1.72
C ASN A 268 21.95 -14.21 2.82
N GLY A 269 22.27 -13.48 3.90
CA GLY A 269 23.03 -13.99 5.05
C GLY A 269 22.32 -15.12 5.78
N ARG A 270 20.99 -15.18 5.71
CA ARG A 270 20.14 -16.24 6.26
C ARG A 270 19.88 -17.39 5.28
N GLY A 271 20.43 -17.31 4.06
CA GLY A 271 20.21 -18.29 3.00
C GLY A 271 18.79 -18.27 2.42
N LEU A 272 18.08 -17.15 2.56
CA LEU A 272 16.72 -16.97 2.05
C LEU A 272 16.74 -16.44 0.62
N PRO A 273 15.70 -16.72 -0.20
CA PRO A 273 15.54 -16.09 -1.50
C PRO A 273 15.43 -14.56 -1.38
N ALA A 274 16.29 -13.83 -2.09
CA ALA A 274 16.25 -12.37 -2.18
C ALA A 274 15.39 -11.94 -3.37
N ILE A 275 14.06 -12.06 -3.23
CA ILE A 275 13.10 -11.63 -4.25
C ILE A 275 12.92 -10.11 -4.17
N GLU A 276 13.14 -9.42 -5.29
CA GLU A 276 12.84 -8.00 -5.46
C GLU A 276 11.57 -7.83 -6.30
N LEU A 277 10.64 -6.98 -5.85
CA LEU A 277 9.36 -6.74 -6.53
C LEU A 277 8.82 -5.33 -6.24
N PRO A 278 8.03 -4.71 -7.14
CA PRO A 278 7.32 -3.47 -6.82
C PRO A 278 6.09 -3.73 -5.95
N SER A 279 5.69 -2.77 -5.12
CA SER A 279 4.37 -2.76 -4.48
C SER A 279 3.32 -2.19 -5.45
N GLY A 280 2.23 -2.93 -5.62
CA GLY A 280 1.05 -2.47 -6.38
C GLY A 280 0.10 -1.56 -5.58
N ALA A 281 0.25 -1.53 -4.25
CA ALA A 281 -0.54 -0.74 -3.31
C ALA A 281 0.16 0.59 -2.97
N GLY A 282 -0.61 1.55 -2.46
CA GLY A 282 -0.04 2.74 -1.82
C GLY A 282 0.52 2.36 -0.45
N HIS A 283 1.55 3.09 0.02
CA HIS A 283 2.06 2.98 1.37
C HIS A 283 2.70 4.31 1.79
N ASP A 284 2.81 4.53 3.09
CA ASP A 284 3.48 5.72 3.66
C ASP A 284 4.95 5.81 3.24
N ALA A 285 5.66 4.68 3.06
CA ALA A 285 7.03 4.66 2.53
C ALA A 285 7.15 5.38 1.18
N GLY A 286 6.11 5.36 0.34
CA GLY A 286 6.10 6.07 -0.94
C GLY A 286 6.07 7.58 -0.75
N ILE A 287 5.34 8.06 0.26
CA ILE A 287 5.27 9.47 0.61
C ILE A 287 6.61 9.95 1.19
N LEU A 288 7.19 9.19 2.11
CA LEU A 288 8.48 9.52 2.72
C LEU A 288 9.60 9.48 1.67
N ALA A 289 9.62 8.48 0.79
CA ALA A 289 10.58 8.42 -0.32
C ALA A 289 10.47 9.62 -1.26
N ALA A 290 9.24 10.03 -1.62
CA ALA A 290 9.01 11.22 -2.44
C ALA A 290 9.43 12.53 -1.75
N ALA A 291 9.40 12.57 -0.41
CA ALA A 291 9.90 13.67 0.40
C ALA A 291 11.44 13.65 0.58
N GLY A 292 12.14 12.66 0.03
CA GLY A 292 13.59 12.55 0.07
C GLY A 292 14.15 11.73 1.24
N VAL A 293 13.30 11.05 2.00
CA VAL A 293 13.74 10.13 3.07
C VAL A 293 14.23 8.81 2.44
N PRO A 294 15.45 8.35 2.76
CA PRO A 294 15.90 7.01 2.38
C PRO A 294 14.98 5.92 2.94
N SER A 295 14.04 5.44 2.11
CA SER A 295 13.00 4.52 2.52
C SER A 295 13.16 3.15 1.85
N ALA A 296 12.85 2.07 2.56
CA ALA A 296 12.73 0.73 1.98
C ALA A 296 11.59 -0.04 2.66
N MET A 297 11.06 -1.06 1.97
CA MET A 297 10.05 -1.93 2.54
C MET A 297 10.45 -3.39 2.49
N LEU A 298 10.03 -4.12 3.52
CA LEU A 298 10.12 -5.57 3.62
C LEU A 298 8.71 -6.15 3.53
N PHE A 299 8.46 -6.95 2.49
CA PHE A 299 7.23 -7.68 2.34
C PHE A 299 7.28 -9.03 3.03
N VAL A 300 6.18 -9.37 3.70
CA VAL A 300 5.86 -10.71 4.19
C VAL A 300 4.90 -11.36 3.22
N ARG A 301 5.15 -12.63 2.90
CA ARG A 301 4.29 -13.42 2.03
C ARG A 301 2.83 -13.38 2.51
N SER A 302 1.93 -13.00 1.59
CA SER A 302 0.50 -13.19 1.75
C SER A 302 0.11 -14.57 1.22
N LEU A 303 -0.34 -15.44 2.11
CA LEU A 303 -0.89 -16.76 1.79
C LEU A 303 -2.32 -16.63 1.24
N ASN A 304 -2.97 -17.77 0.95
CA ASN A 304 -4.36 -17.82 0.49
C ASN A 304 -4.55 -17.08 -0.85
N GLY A 305 -3.57 -17.19 -1.75
CA GLY A 305 -3.61 -16.55 -3.07
C GLY A 305 -3.32 -15.05 -3.05
N GLY A 306 -2.74 -14.53 -1.97
CA GLY A 306 -2.39 -13.11 -1.85
C GLY A 306 -3.59 -12.20 -1.55
N ILE A 307 -4.64 -12.75 -0.93
CA ILE A 307 -5.83 -11.97 -0.57
C ILE A 307 -5.47 -10.92 0.48
N SER A 308 -5.95 -9.68 0.26
CA SER A 308 -5.95 -8.58 1.22
C SER A 308 -7.26 -7.79 1.07
N HIS A 309 -7.48 -6.77 1.91
CA HIS A 309 -8.76 -6.04 2.03
C HIS A 309 -9.94 -6.99 2.29
N SER A 310 -9.67 -8.06 3.05
CA SER A 310 -10.62 -9.14 3.33
C SER A 310 -10.32 -9.77 4.69
N PRO A 311 -11.33 -10.28 5.42
CA PRO A 311 -11.10 -11.04 6.65
C PRO A 311 -10.28 -12.32 6.42
N ASP A 312 -10.18 -12.78 5.17
CA ASP A 312 -9.47 -14.00 4.78
C ASP A 312 -7.96 -13.78 4.52
N GLU A 313 -7.45 -12.59 4.84
CA GLU A 313 -6.01 -12.28 4.78
C GLU A 313 -5.22 -13.18 5.72
N LEU A 314 -4.10 -13.71 5.21
CA LEU A 314 -3.31 -14.68 5.94
C LEU A 314 -1.82 -14.52 5.65
N SER A 315 -1.02 -14.39 6.71
CA SER A 315 0.41 -14.64 6.72
C SER A 315 0.71 -15.64 7.83
N SER A 316 1.71 -16.50 7.65
CA SER A 316 2.07 -17.47 8.67
C SER A 316 2.79 -16.81 9.85
N ASP A 317 2.65 -17.41 11.02
CA ASP A 317 3.33 -17.00 12.24
C ASP A 317 4.85 -17.00 12.03
N GLU A 318 5.38 -18.04 11.36
CA GLU A 318 6.80 -18.17 11.05
C GLU A 318 7.32 -17.08 10.10
N ASP A 319 6.55 -16.72 9.07
CA ASP A 319 6.94 -15.65 8.14
C ASP A 319 6.94 -14.28 8.85
N VAL A 320 5.98 -14.03 9.75
CA VAL A 320 5.89 -12.81 10.56
C VAL A 320 7.07 -12.70 11.51
N GLU A 321 7.40 -13.77 12.25
CA GLU A 321 8.54 -13.79 13.16
C GLU A 321 9.87 -13.56 12.41
N LEU A 322 10.05 -14.24 11.28
CA LEU A 322 11.23 -14.07 10.43
C LEU A 322 11.37 -12.63 9.91
N ALA A 323 10.25 -12.00 9.54
CA ALA A 323 10.25 -10.62 9.06
C ALA A 323 10.70 -9.64 10.16
N VAL A 324 10.23 -9.84 11.40
CA VAL A 324 10.63 -9.03 12.55
C VAL A 324 12.11 -9.21 12.86
N ASP A 325 12.64 -10.43 12.75
CA ASP A 325 14.07 -10.69 12.94
C ASP A 325 14.95 -9.98 11.90
N VAL A 326 14.53 -9.99 10.62
CA VAL A 326 15.22 -9.28 9.54
C VAL A 326 15.12 -7.77 9.71
N LEU A 327 13.94 -7.26 10.09
CA LEU A 327 13.72 -5.84 10.36
C LEU A 327 14.60 -5.36 11.53
N THR A 328 14.67 -6.13 12.61
CA THR A 328 15.51 -5.84 13.79
C THR A 328 16.97 -5.67 13.39
N ALA A 329 17.54 -6.67 12.70
CA ALA A 329 18.93 -6.64 12.26
C ALA A 329 19.21 -5.49 11.28
N SER A 330 18.23 -5.16 10.43
CA SER A 330 18.35 -4.05 9.48
C SER A 330 18.37 -2.69 10.17
N VAL A 331 17.52 -2.49 11.20
CA VAL A 331 17.51 -1.27 12.02
C VAL A 331 18.86 -1.10 12.73
N GLU A 332 19.39 -2.17 13.35
CA GLU A 332 20.69 -2.15 14.01
C GLU A 332 21.83 -1.81 13.04
N ARG A 333 21.81 -2.39 11.83
CA ARG A 333 22.84 -2.12 10.82
C ARG A 333 22.76 -0.69 10.29
N ILE A 334 21.58 -0.18 10.01
CA ILE A 334 21.39 1.23 9.61
C ILE A 334 21.87 2.18 10.73
N ALA A 335 21.56 1.86 11.99
CA ALA A 335 22.02 2.63 13.15
C ALA A 335 23.54 2.64 13.31
N ASN A 336 24.25 1.60 12.88
CA ASN A 336 25.70 1.55 12.89
C ASN A 336 26.35 2.23 11.67
N ASP A 337 25.70 2.17 10.51
CA ASP A 337 26.23 2.72 9.25
C ASP A 337 26.05 4.24 9.13
N LEU A 338 25.05 4.81 9.80
CA LEU A 338 24.82 6.25 9.85
C LEU A 338 25.80 6.91 10.84
N GLU A 339 26.59 7.88 10.35
CA GLU A 339 27.50 8.70 11.16
C GLU A 339 26.79 9.28 12.40
N PRO A 340 27.47 9.38 13.56
CA PRO A 340 26.86 9.95 14.77
C PRO A 340 26.34 11.36 14.50
N ALA A 341 25.13 11.67 14.99
CA ALA A 341 24.61 13.03 14.99
C ALA A 341 25.63 13.97 15.66
N LYS A 342 26.05 15.03 14.96
CA LYS A 342 27.03 16.02 15.44
C LYS A 342 26.46 16.91 16.54
#